data_AF-A0A554G0S3-F1
#
_entry.id   AF-A0A554G0S3-F1
#
_cell.length_a   1.000
_cell.length_b   1.000
_cell.length_c   1.000
_cell.angle_alpha   90.00
_cell.angle_beta   90.00
_cell.angle_gamma   90.00
#
_symmetry.space_group_name_H-M   'P 1'
#
loop_
_entity.id
_entity.type
_entity.pdbx_description
1 polymer ?
#
loop_
_entity_poly.entity_id
_entity_poly.type
_entity_poly.pdbx_seq_one_letter_code
_entity_poly.pdbx_strand_id
1 'polypeptide(L)'
;MPNTSVKVGDSTNEASASTLPDKKAFCQEVKAVVRTAGKGFSPLRGTARKDNTEDVSIWEATKSVQDFRCAVYHTRVLGDYVYCVQAHQDCKAAQDGFYLFSSYLMSTCYPGWSWQDSRLSTWDSYAQRRMVMATNDEGLRISLETGRAKDSYSRCELTLTFELL
;
A
#
# COMPACT_ATOMS: atom_id res chain seq x y z
N MET A 1 -58.27 7.63 3.47
CA MET A 1 -57.14 7.20 4.32
C MET A 1 -57.61 6.00 5.13
N PRO A 2 -56.89 4.86 5.10
CA PRO A 2 -55.78 4.68 6.04
C PRO A 2 -54.47 4.14 5.42
N ASN A 3 -53.37 4.64 5.98
CA ASN A 3 -52.03 4.07 6.18
C ASN A 3 -51.50 2.99 5.23
N THR A 4 -50.66 3.42 4.29
CA THR A 4 -49.41 2.74 4.00
C THR A 4 -48.27 3.74 4.18
N SER A 5 -47.69 3.71 5.39
CA SER A 5 -46.44 4.39 5.69
C SER A 5 -45.32 3.71 4.90
N VAL A 6 -45.07 4.21 3.69
CA VAL A 6 -43.83 3.91 2.97
C VAL A 6 -42.69 4.48 3.81
N LYS A 7 -41.96 3.60 4.51
CA LYS A 7 -40.70 3.99 5.14
C LYS A 7 -39.73 4.33 4.02
N VAL A 8 -39.27 5.57 4.00
CA VAL A 8 -38.08 5.97 3.24
C VAL A 8 -36.94 5.07 3.74
N GLY A 9 -36.53 4.13 2.90
CA GLY A 9 -35.65 3.01 3.28
C GLY A 9 -35.80 1.78 2.38
N ASP A 10 -36.90 1.65 1.62
CA ASP A 10 -37.01 0.67 0.54
C ASP A 10 -36.26 1.15 -0.72
N SER A 11 -34.94 1.13 -0.59
CA SER A 11 -34.07 0.78 -1.70
C SER A 11 -33.30 -0.43 -1.23
N THR A 12 -33.68 -1.60 -1.72
CA THR A 12 -32.77 -2.73 -1.92
C THR A 12 -31.65 -2.29 -2.85
N ASN A 13 -30.77 -1.45 -2.32
CA ASN A 13 -29.47 -1.18 -2.87
C ASN A 13 -28.53 -2.10 -2.10
N GLU A 14 -28.10 -3.16 -2.76
CA GLU A 14 -26.80 -3.78 -2.53
C GLU A 14 -25.71 -2.73 -2.71
N ALA A 15 -25.65 -1.74 -1.82
CA ALA A 15 -24.42 -1.06 -1.54
C ALA A 15 -23.75 -1.95 -0.49
N SER A 16 -22.93 -2.89 -0.95
CA SER A 16 -21.80 -3.33 -0.14
C SER A 16 -21.13 -2.03 0.31
N ALA A 17 -21.37 -1.63 1.55
CA ALA A 17 -20.67 -0.52 2.16
C ALA A 17 -19.22 -0.96 2.17
N SER A 18 -18.46 -0.56 1.15
CA SER A 18 -17.01 -0.68 1.15
C SER A 18 -16.57 0.30 2.23
N THR A 19 -16.57 -0.16 3.47
CA THR A 19 -16.08 0.61 4.61
C THR A 19 -14.68 1.06 4.23
N LEU A 20 -14.49 2.37 4.12
CA LEU A 20 -13.19 2.93 3.74
C LEU A 20 -12.11 2.35 4.68
N PRO A 21 -10.90 2.05 4.16
CA PRO A 21 -9.81 1.53 4.97
C PRO A 21 -9.58 2.40 6.22
N ASP A 22 -9.47 1.76 7.40
CA ASP A 22 -9.35 2.47 8.67
C ASP A 22 -8.03 3.24 8.74
N LYS A 23 -8.13 4.56 8.71
CA LYS A 23 -6.98 5.46 8.71
C LYS A 23 -6.04 5.27 9.90
N LYS A 24 -6.58 5.02 11.10
CA LYS A 24 -5.78 4.88 12.33
C LYS A 24 -5.04 3.55 12.34
N ALA A 25 -5.72 2.47 12.00
CA ALA A 25 -5.13 1.13 11.90
C ALA A 25 -4.00 1.12 10.87
N PHE A 26 -4.25 1.64 9.66
CA PHE A 26 -3.25 1.77 8.60
C PHE A 26 -1.99 2.50 9.11
N CYS A 27 -2.14 3.68 9.71
CA CYS A 27 -0.99 4.42 10.20
C CYS A 27 -0.26 3.74 11.36
N GLN A 28 -0.95 2.96 12.21
CA GLN A 28 -0.30 2.20 13.27
C GLN A 28 0.57 1.07 12.70
N GLU A 29 0.07 0.36 11.69
CA GLU A 29 0.79 -0.73 11.02
C GLU A 29 2.01 -0.21 10.24
N VAL A 30 1.85 0.84 9.44
CA VAL A 30 2.95 1.51 8.75
C VAL A 30 4.03 1.96 9.75
N LYS A 31 3.64 2.58 10.87
CA LYS A 31 4.58 2.99 11.92
C LYS A 31 5.29 1.80 12.56
N ALA A 32 4.63 0.67 12.70
CA ALA A 32 5.23 -0.54 13.24
C ALA A 32 6.30 -1.11 12.28
N VAL A 33 6.03 -1.12 10.97
CA VAL A 33 7.01 -1.52 9.94
C VAL A 33 8.22 -0.60 9.96
N VAL A 34 8.01 0.72 9.97
CA VAL A 34 9.08 1.72 10.01
C VAL A 34 9.95 1.58 11.26
N ARG A 35 9.35 1.41 12.45
CA ARG A 35 10.10 1.14 13.69
C ARG A 35 10.92 -0.15 13.63
N THR A 36 10.46 -1.11 12.83
CA THR A 36 11.16 -2.39 12.63
C THR A 36 12.33 -2.23 11.67
N ALA A 37 12.18 -1.40 10.63
CA ALA A 37 13.26 -1.05 9.70
C ALA A 37 14.49 -0.48 10.43
N GLY A 38 14.28 0.47 11.35
CA GLY A 38 15.36 1.11 12.11
C GLY A 38 16.13 0.19 13.06
N LYS A 39 15.71 -1.07 13.23
CA LYS A 39 16.41 -2.10 14.03
C LYS A 39 17.09 -3.15 13.14
N GLY A 40 17.11 -2.93 11.82
CA GLY A 40 17.20 -3.98 10.81
C GLY A 40 15.88 -4.77 10.81
N PHE A 41 15.32 -5.10 9.66
CA PHE A 41 14.02 -5.81 9.52
C PHE A 41 13.96 -7.24 10.14
N SER A 42 14.90 -7.53 11.04
CA SER A 42 15.23 -8.77 11.72
C SER A 42 14.20 -9.39 12.70
N PRO A 43 13.09 -8.75 13.14
CA PRO A 43 12.08 -9.47 13.92
C PRO A 43 10.86 -9.93 13.10
N LEU A 44 10.75 -9.63 11.80
CA LEU A 44 9.62 -10.10 10.95
C LEU A 44 9.87 -11.51 10.39
N ARG A 45 10.47 -12.41 11.18
CA ARG A 45 10.74 -13.80 10.79
C ARG A 45 9.42 -14.59 10.72
N GLY A 46 8.90 -14.78 9.51
CA GLY A 46 8.06 -15.93 9.15
C GLY A 46 8.91 -17.16 8.84
N THR A 47 8.36 -18.19 8.21
CA THR A 47 9.13 -19.27 7.57
C THR A 47 9.57 -18.81 6.18
N ALA A 48 10.87 -18.90 5.85
CA ALA A 48 11.36 -18.51 4.53
C ALA A 48 10.72 -19.37 3.43
N ARG A 49 10.18 -18.71 2.39
CA ARG A 49 9.89 -19.40 1.12
C ARG A 49 11.17 -19.38 0.30
N LYS A 50 11.76 -20.56 0.11
CA LYS A 50 12.94 -20.76 -0.72
C LYS A 50 12.45 -20.87 -2.17
N ASP A 51 12.35 -19.75 -2.89
CA ASP A 51 12.13 -19.77 -4.34
C ASP A 51 13.47 -19.68 -5.09
N ASN A 52 13.55 -20.40 -6.22
CA ASN A 52 14.77 -20.83 -6.92
C ASN A 52 15.47 -19.72 -7.75
N THR A 53 15.79 -18.58 -7.15
CA THR A 53 16.78 -17.64 -7.72
C THR A 53 17.72 -17.19 -6.61
N GLU A 54 19.00 -17.50 -6.75
CA GLU A 54 20.04 -17.60 -5.70
C GLU A 54 20.32 -16.36 -4.83
N ASP A 55 19.59 -15.25 -4.96
CA ASP A 55 19.91 -13.98 -4.30
C ASP A 55 18.76 -13.30 -3.55
N VAL A 56 17.62 -13.98 -3.37
CA VAL A 56 16.45 -13.40 -2.69
C VAL A 56 15.89 -14.34 -1.64
N SER A 57 15.98 -13.97 -0.36
CA SER A 57 15.20 -14.63 0.69
C SER A 57 13.90 -13.87 0.89
N ILE A 58 12.78 -14.52 0.54
CA ILE A 58 11.43 -13.96 0.69
C ILE A 58 10.81 -14.52 1.98
N TRP A 59 10.46 -13.62 2.90
CA TRP A 59 9.67 -13.94 4.08
C TRP A 59 8.29 -13.33 3.90
N GLU A 60 7.23 -14.13 3.97
CA GLU A 60 5.90 -13.55 4.07
C GLU A 60 5.78 -12.88 5.45
N ALA A 61 5.48 -11.59 5.48
CA ALA A 61 5.35 -10.87 6.74
C ALA A 61 4.17 -11.46 7.50
N THR A 62 4.36 -11.78 8.77
CA THR A 62 3.30 -12.33 9.65
C THR A 62 2.16 -11.34 9.90
N LYS A 63 2.31 -10.08 9.47
CA LYS A 63 1.30 -9.02 9.55
C LYS A 63 1.14 -8.36 8.19
N SER A 64 -0.09 -8.32 7.70
CA SER A 64 -0.48 -7.46 6.58
C SER A 64 -0.59 -6.01 7.04
N VAL A 65 -0.42 -5.07 6.11
CA VAL A 65 -0.83 -3.67 6.33
C VAL A 65 -2.23 -3.56 5.74
N GLN A 66 -3.25 -3.71 6.58
CA GLN A 66 -4.64 -3.90 6.15
C GLN A 66 -4.74 -4.97 5.04
N ASP A 67 -5.30 -4.62 3.88
CA ASP A 67 -5.47 -5.55 2.76
C ASP A 67 -4.18 -5.74 1.93
N PHE A 68 -3.07 -5.07 2.26
CA PHE A 68 -1.79 -5.29 1.60
C PHE A 68 -1.12 -6.56 2.11
N ARG A 69 -0.81 -7.47 1.19
CA ARG A 69 0.02 -8.66 1.48
C ARG A 69 1.49 -8.27 1.43
N CYS A 70 2.16 -8.38 2.56
CA CYS A 70 3.54 -7.94 2.73
C CYS A 70 4.52 -9.11 2.71
N ALA A 71 5.65 -8.91 2.04
CA ALA A 71 6.79 -9.80 2.08
C ALA A 71 8.08 -9.00 2.34
N VAL A 72 8.99 -9.59 3.10
CA VAL A 72 10.33 -9.05 3.37
C VAL A 72 11.30 -9.71 2.40
N TYR A 73 12.10 -8.90 1.74
CA TYR A 73 13.11 -9.30 0.80
C TYR A 73 14.47 -8.94 1.38
N HIS A 74 15.35 -9.94 1.47
CA HIS A 74 16.76 -9.72 1.74
C HIS A 74 17.54 -9.88 0.44
N THR A 75 18.23 -8.82 0.00
CA THR A 75 19.07 -8.85 -1.19
C THR A 75 20.49 -8.39 -0.86
N ARG A 76 21.48 -9.01 -1.51
CA ARG A 76 22.89 -8.64 -1.32
C ARG A 76 23.23 -7.24 -1.85
N VAL A 77 22.47 -6.76 -2.83
CA VAL A 77 22.77 -5.52 -3.58
C VAL A 77 21.95 -4.33 -3.09
N LEU A 78 20.68 -4.54 -2.76
CA LEU A 78 19.75 -3.45 -2.38
C LEU A 78 19.43 -3.44 -0.87
N GLY A 79 20.00 -4.36 -0.09
CA GLY A 79 19.71 -4.50 1.33
C GLY A 79 18.35 -5.15 1.62
N ASP A 80 17.86 -4.94 2.84
CA ASP A 80 16.56 -5.42 3.31
C ASP A 80 15.46 -4.43 2.92
N TYR A 81 14.37 -4.93 2.33
CA TYR A 81 13.17 -4.15 2.08
C TYR A 81 11.90 -4.94 2.34
N VAL A 82 10.82 -4.22 2.66
CA VAL A 82 9.47 -4.77 2.79
C VAL A 82 8.65 -4.31 1.61
N TYR A 83 7.99 -5.25 0.94
CA TYR A 83 7.16 -5.03 -0.22
C TYR A 83 5.75 -5.54 0.06
N CYS A 84 4.78 -4.63 0.03
CA CYS A 84 3.38 -4.87 0.35
C CYS A 84 2.53 -4.62 -0.89
N VAL A 85 1.68 -5.57 -1.30
CA VAL A 85 0.86 -5.42 -2.52
C VAL A 85 -0.62 -5.71 -2.28
N GLN A 86 -1.48 -4.91 -2.89
CA GLN A 86 -2.87 -5.26 -3.18
C GLN A 86 -2.98 -5.54 -4.68
N ALA A 87 -3.06 -6.82 -5.03
CA ALA A 87 -2.99 -7.27 -6.42
C ALA A 87 -4.37 -7.38 -7.10
N HIS A 88 -4.35 -7.37 -8.44
CA HIS A 88 -5.49 -7.70 -9.31
C HIS A 88 -6.77 -6.89 -9.07
N GLN A 89 -6.64 -5.62 -8.68
CA GLN A 89 -7.78 -4.71 -8.56
C GLN A 89 -8.12 -4.09 -9.91
N ASP A 90 -9.37 -3.70 -10.12
CA ASP A 90 -9.70 -2.85 -11.27
C ASP A 90 -8.98 -1.51 -11.16
N CYS A 91 -8.42 -1.02 -12.27
CA CYS A 91 -7.57 0.17 -12.25
C CYS A 91 -8.23 1.42 -11.66
N LYS A 92 -9.55 1.58 -11.80
CA LYS A 92 -10.27 2.71 -11.19
C LYS A 92 -10.26 2.63 -9.66
N ALA A 93 -10.63 1.49 -9.09
CA ALA A 93 -10.64 1.29 -7.64
C ALA A 93 -9.23 1.40 -7.05
N ALA A 94 -8.21 0.86 -7.75
CA ALA A 94 -6.82 1.01 -7.37
C ALA A 94 -6.38 2.48 -7.34
N GLN A 95 -6.77 3.29 -8.33
CA GLN A 95 -6.47 4.73 -8.34
C GLN A 95 -7.12 5.47 -7.17
N ASP A 96 -8.38 5.17 -6.85
CA ASP A 96 -9.08 5.75 -5.70
C ASP A 96 -8.37 5.36 -4.39
N GLY A 97 -7.98 4.09 -4.26
CA GLY A 97 -7.17 3.59 -3.13
C GLY A 97 -5.81 4.28 -3.03
N PHE A 98 -5.09 4.47 -4.14
CA PHE A 98 -3.84 5.21 -4.18
C PHE A 98 -3.98 6.62 -3.59
N TYR A 99 -5.00 7.36 -4.02
CA TYR A 99 -5.24 8.72 -3.51
C TYR A 99 -5.55 8.73 -2.00
N LEU A 100 -6.32 7.74 -1.54
CA LEU A 100 -6.66 7.61 -0.13
C LEU A 100 -5.44 7.28 0.74
N PHE A 101 -4.71 6.21 0.40
CA PHE A 101 -3.54 5.76 1.17
C PHE A 101 -2.38 6.76 1.11
N SER A 102 -2.14 7.39 -0.05
CA SER A 102 -1.14 8.48 -0.15
C SER A 102 -1.49 9.65 0.76
N SER A 103 -2.78 10.04 0.82
CA SER A 103 -3.25 11.06 1.74
C SER A 103 -3.01 10.65 3.20
N TYR A 104 -3.30 9.40 3.57
CA TYR A 104 -3.05 8.91 4.92
C TYR A 104 -1.55 8.98 5.29
N LEU A 105 -0.67 8.53 4.39
CA LEU A 105 0.78 8.60 4.59
C LEU A 105 1.26 10.03 4.82
N MET A 106 0.91 10.93 3.89
CA MET A 106 1.40 12.31 3.86
C MET A 106 0.80 13.19 4.95
N SER A 107 -0.49 13.04 5.26
CA SER A 107 -1.19 13.94 6.18
C SER A 107 -1.26 13.44 7.61
N THR A 108 -1.06 12.14 7.85
CA THR A 108 -1.44 11.53 9.13
C THR A 108 -0.38 10.59 9.68
N CYS A 109 0.12 9.67 8.85
CA CYS A 109 1.13 8.73 9.34
C CYS A 109 2.44 9.49 9.58
N TYR A 110 2.84 10.37 8.65
CA TYR A 110 4.07 11.16 8.71
C TYR A 110 3.89 12.61 8.20
N PRO A 111 3.18 13.49 8.94
CA PRO A 111 2.83 14.85 8.51
C PRO A 111 3.99 15.87 8.40
N GLY A 112 5.25 15.43 8.47
CA GLY A 112 6.42 16.31 8.36
C GLY A 112 7.55 15.73 7.50
N TRP A 113 7.33 14.59 6.85
CA TRP A 113 8.31 14.03 5.92
C TRP A 113 8.23 14.76 4.58
N SER A 114 9.36 14.90 3.90
CA SER A 114 9.40 15.49 2.56
C SER A 114 8.96 14.47 1.53
N TRP A 115 7.71 14.61 1.05
CA TRP A 115 7.11 13.72 0.06
C TRP A 115 7.31 14.26 -1.36
N GLN A 116 7.80 13.41 -2.25
CA GLN A 116 7.78 13.60 -3.69
C GLN A 116 6.56 12.90 -4.27
N ASP A 117 5.82 13.58 -5.12
CA ASP A 117 4.54 13.12 -5.63
C ASP A 117 4.44 13.29 -7.15
N SER A 118 4.44 12.16 -7.85
CA SER A 118 4.32 12.14 -9.31
C SER A 118 2.92 12.52 -9.81
N ARG A 119 1.89 12.64 -8.94
CA ARG A 119 0.57 13.19 -9.32
C ARG A 119 0.66 14.59 -9.91
N LEU A 120 1.68 15.37 -9.53
CA LEU A 120 1.86 16.76 -9.93
C LEU A 120 2.71 16.92 -11.21
N SER A 121 3.25 15.82 -11.74
CA SER A 121 3.93 15.82 -13.04
C SER A 121 2.90 15.95 -14.15
N THR A 122 2.63 17.18 -14.57
CA THR A 122 1.66 17.54 -15.64
C THR A 122 2.03 17.03 -17.03
N TRP A 123 3.21 16.44 -17.21
CA TRP A 123 3.77 16.10 -18.52
C TRP A 123 3.68 14.62 -18.89
N ASP A 124 3.29 13.75 -17.95
CA ASP A 124 3.28 12.31 -18.18
C ASP A 124 1.85 11.76 -18.22
N SER A 125 1.11 12.15 -19.27
CA SER A 125 -0.25 11.67 -19.54
C SER A 125 -0.32 10.20 -20.00
N TYR A 126 0.83 9.54 -20.16
CA TYR A 126 0.94 8.15 -20.61
C TYR A 126 1.46 7.20 -19.52
N ALA A 127 2.13 7.70 -18.47
CA ALA A 127 2.46 6.90 -17.31
C ALA A 127 1.22 6.67 -16.43
N GLN A 128 0.61 5.51 -16.58
CA GLN A 128 -0.38 4.99 -15.63
C GLN A 128 0.21 4.64 -14.26
N ARG A 129 1.53 4.81 -14.12
CA ARG A 129 2.27 4.62 -12.90
C ARG A 129 2.24 5.91 -12.09
N ARG A 130 1.57 5.89 -10.94
CA ARG A 130 1.62 7.00 -9.98
C ARG A 130 2.31 6.54 -8.73
N MET A 131 3.10 7.42 -8.15
CA MET A 131 3.95 7.15 -7.02
C MET A 131 4.02 8.38 -6.11
N VAL A 132 3.92 8.14 -4.80
CA VAL A 132 4.40 9.05 -3.76
C VAL A 132 5.56 8.40 -3.03
N MET A 133 6.58 9.17 -2.70
CA MET A 133 7.78 8.66 -2.06
C MET A 133 8.33 9.68 -1.06
N ALA A 134 8.86 9.21 0.06
CA ALA A 134 9.62 10.02 1.00
C ALA A 134 10.84 9.23 1.49
N THR A 135 11.91 9.94 1.83
CA THR A 135 13.09 9.38 2.49
C THR A 135 13.36 10.24 3.73
N ASN A 136 13.59 9.60 4.88
CA ASN A 136 13.92 10.31 6.11
C ASN A 136 15.44 10.45 6.31
N ASP A 137 15.84 11.18 7.34
CA ASP A 137 17.26 11.44 7.67
C ASP A 137 18.02 10.16 8.08
N GLU A 138 17.30 9.11 8.47
CA GLU A 138 17.87 7.80 8.83
C GLU A 138 18.08 6.89 7.61
N GLY A 139 17.83 7.39 6.39
CA GLY A 139 17.98 6.61 5.15
C GLY A 139 16.81 5.66 4.86
N LEU A 140 15.72 5.70 5.62
CA LEU A 140 14.53 4.91 5.34
C LEU A 140 13.67 5.58 4.27
N ARG A 141 13.46 4.88 3.16
CA ARG A 141 12.56 5.28 2.08
C ARG A 141 11.23 4.54 2.18
N ILE A 142 10.14 5.28 2.02
CA ILE A 142 8.79 4.74 1.87
C ILE A 142 8.27 5.16 0.51
N SER A 143 7.73 4.23 -0.27
CA SER A 143 7.06 4.51 -1.54
C SER A 143 5.69 3.84 -1.59
N LEU A 144 4.68 4.55 -2.07
CA LEU A 144 3.39 3.99 -2.45
C LEU A 144 3.21 4.24 -3.94
N GLU A 145 2.84 3.20 -4.67
CA GLU A 145 2.70 3.21 -6.11
C GLU A 145 1.38 2.55 -6.53
N THR A 146 0.80 3.03 -7.61
CA THR A 146 -0.14 2.25 -8.42
C THR A 146 0.41 2.06 -9.82
N GLY A 147 0.25 0.86 -10.38
CA GLY A 147 0.68 0.50 -11.72
C GLY A 147 -0.19 -0.61 -12.30
N ARG A 148 -0.11 -0.83 -13.62
CA ARG A 148 -0.80 -1.96 -14.27
C ARG A 148 -0.23 -3.30 -13.79
N ALA A 149 -1.10 -4.28 -13.61
CA ALA A 149 -0.67 -5.65 -13.36
C ALA A 149 0.08 -6.19 -14.59
N LYS A 150 1.14 -6.97 -14.38
CA LYS A 150 1.99 -7.47 -15.48
C LYS A 150 1.24 -8.35 -16.48
N ASP A 151 0.15 -8.97 -16.03
CA ASP A 151 -0.65 -9.93 -16.77
C ASP A 151 -1.95 -9.34 -17.34
N SER A 152 -2.28 -8.07 -17.09
CA SER A 152 -3.54 -7.48 -17.51
C SER A 152 -3.51 -5.96 -17.71
N TYR A 153 -4.16 -5.50 -18.78
CA TYR A 153 -4.34 -4.07 -19.07
C TYR A 153 -5.50 -3.41 -18.33
N SER A 154 -6.44 -4.20 -17.81
CA SER A 154 -7.62 -3.73 -17.07
C SER A 154 -7.44 -3.79 -15.55
N ARG A 155 -6.46 -4.56 -15.08
CA ARG A 155 -6.13 -4.69 -13.67
C ARG A 155 -4.88 -3.88 -13.32
N CYS A 156 -4.91 -3.31 -12.14
CA CYS A 156 -3.81 -2.58 -11.55
C CYS A 156 -3.51 -3.14 -10.16
N GLU A 157 -2.34 -2.80 -9.67
CA GLU A 157 -1.84 -3.15 -8.35
C GLU A 157 -1.56 -1.87 -7.56
N LEU A 158 -1.73 -1.95 -6.25
CA LEU A 158 -1.22 -0.97 -5.31
C LEU A 158 -0.04 -1.57 -4.56
N THR A 159 1.07 -0.86 -4.57
CA THR A 159 2.34 -1.34 -4.02
C THR A 159 2.86 -0.35 -3.00
N LEU A 160 3.07 -0.81 -1.76
CA LEU A 160 3.68 -0.05 -0.67
C LEU A 160 5.03 -0.68 -0.33
N THR A 161 6.12 0.07 -0.43
CA THR A 161 7.49 -0.42 -0.21
C THR A 161 8.17 0.38 0.91
N PHE A 162 8.98 -0.32 1.70
CA PHE A 162 9.85 0.24 2.73
C PHE A 162 11.27 -0.25 2.49
N GLU A 163 12.22 0.66 2.28
CA GLU A 163 13.61 0.33 1.91
C GLU A 163 14.58 1.07 2.84
N LEU A 164 15.57 0.39 3.39
CA LEU A 164 16.66 1.02 4.15
C LEU A 164 17.86 1.24 3.21
N LEU A 165 18.26 2.50 2.99
CA LEU A 165 19.33 2.92 2.07
C LEU A 165 20.73 2.94 2.72
#